data_AF-Q6X9E7-F1
#
_entry.id   AF-Q6X9E7-F1
#
_cell.length_a   1.000
_cell.length_b   1.000
_cell.length_c   1.000
_cell.angle_alpha   90.00
_cell.angle_beta   90.00
_cell.angle_gamma   90.00
#
_symmetry.space_group_name_H-M   'P 1'
#
loop_
_entity.id
_entity.type
_entity.pdbx_description
1 polymer ?
#
loop_
_entity_poly.entity_id
_entity_poly.type
_entity_poly.pdbx_seq_one_letter_code
_entity_poly.pdbx_strand_id
1 'polypeptide(L)'
;KLEGFRAKKVYILDKILSHYEGKIPELRAIGIDFQIYSKYGSLNPRKDPIVVLSLWSKEGSMQFSLDESMDDLKIIRKFVDYILNYDPDIIYVFDVDVFHWKYITERANSLGVKIDIGRKIGSEVSQGTYGHYSISGRLNVDLVGLLM
;
A
#
# COMPACT_ATOMS: atom_id res chain seq x y z
N LYS A 1 -16.74 -2.37 17.58
CA LYS A 1 -15.56 -1.86 16.83
C LYS A 1 -14.90 -0.83 17.74
N LEU A 2 -13.62 -0.97 18.05
CA LEU A 2 -12.89 0.12 18.70
C LEU A 2 -12.83 1.28 17.70
N GLU A 3 -13.08 2.51 18.15
CA GLU A 3 -12.97 3.67 17.27
C GLU A 3 -11.54 3.77 16.71
N GLY A 4 -11.41 4.11 15.42
CA GLY A 4 -10.11 4.33 14.78
C GLY A 4 -9.40 3.11 14.18
N PHE A 5 -10.00 1.91 14.18
CA PHE A 5 -9.37 0.72 13.60
C PHE A 5 -10.25 -0.05 12.60
N ARG A 6 -9.64 -0.49 11.49
CA ARG A 6 -10.17 -1.44 10.51
C ARG A 6 -9.86 -2.88 10.95
N ALA A 7 -10.52 -3.34 12.01
CA ALA A 7 -10.29 -4.67 12.59
C ALA A 7 -11.60 -5.48 12.72
N LYS A 8 -11.52 -6.80 12.46
CA LYS A 8 -12.64 -7.73 12.65
C LYS A 8 -12.95 -7.99 14.13
N LYS A 9 -11.89 -8.09 14.95
CA LYS A 9 -11.96 -8.36 16.39
C LYS A 9 -10.92 -7.52 17.11
N VAL A 10 -11.21 -7.17 18.36
CA VAL A 10 -10.32 -6.43 19.25
C VAL A 10 -10.25 -7.20 20.56
N TYR A 11 -9.04 -7.35 21.08
CA TYR A 11 -8.76 -8.08 22.30
C TYR A 11 -8.06 -7.14 23.27
N ILE A 12 -8.35 -7.31 24.57
CA ILE A 12 -7.64 -6.64 25.65
C ILE A 12 -6.77 -7.69 26.32
N LEU A 13 -5.48 -7.39 26.45
CA LEU A 13 -4.57 -8.24 27.20
C LEU A 13 -4.87 -8.05 28.70
N ASP A 14 -5.36 -9.10 29.34
CA ASP A 14 -5.64 -9.11 30.78
C ASP A 14 -4.43 -9.63 31.56
N LYS A 15 -4.01 -10.87 31.28
CA LYS A 15 -2.85 -11.50 31.92
C LYS A 15 -2.11 -12.42 30.94
N ILE A 16 -0.79 -12.36 30.97
CA ILE A 16 0.08 -13.32 30.28
C ILE A 16 0.29 -14.53 31.20
N LEU A 17 -0.11 -15.73 30.76
CA LEU A 17 0.00 -16.95 31.56
C LEU A 17 1.28 -17.74 31.26
N SER A 18 1.72 -17.75 30.00
CA SER A 18 2.93 -18.43 29.54
C SER A 18 3.39 -17.85 28.20
N HIS A 19 4.65 -18.11 27.84
CA HIS A 19 5.20 -17.86 26.52
C HIS A 19 5.53 -19.20 25.85
N TYR A 20 5.22 -19.33 24.57
CA TYR A 20 5.59 -20.47 23.75
C TYR A 20 5.83 -20.03 22.32
N GLU A 21 6.59 -20.80 21.57
CA GLU A 21 6.79 -20.57 20.14
C GLU A 21 5.65 -21.22 19.36
N GLY A 22 4.80 -20.40 18.76
CA GLY A 22 3.69 -20.85 17.92
C GLY A 22 4.12 -21.07 16.48
N LYS A 23 3.25 -21.71 15.69
CA LYS A 23 3.39 -21.71 14.23
C LYS A 23 3.11 -20.31 13.69
N ILE A 24 3.90 -19.86 12.72
CA ILE A 24 3.62 -18.64 11.97
C ILE A 24 2.26 -18.79 11.29
N PRO A 25 1.33 -17.84 11.46
CA PRO A 25 0.03 -17.91 10.81
C PRO A 25 0.17 -17.76 9.28
N GLU A 26 -0.83 -18.24 8.54
CA GLU A 26 -0.88 -17.93 7.11
C GLU A 26 -1.15 -16.44 6.92
N LEU A 27 -0.23 -15.75 6.24
CA LEU A 27 -0.32 -14.32 5.95
C LEU A 27 -0.79 -14.10 4.51
N ARG A 28 -1.72 -13.16 4.32
CA ARG A 28 -2.11 -12.69 2.99
C ARG A 28 -1.06 -11.71 2.50
N ALA A 29 -0.51 -11.98 1.32
CA ALA A 29 0.52 -11.14 0.74
C ALA A 29 0.10 -10.69 -0.67
N ILE A 30 0.53 -9.48 -1.03
CA ILE A 30 0.28 -8.90 -2.33
C ILE A 30 1.54 -8.23 -2.86
N GLY A 31 1.86 -8.43 -4.14
CA GLY A 31 2.85 -7.63 -4.86
C GLY A 31 2.18 -6.52 -5.63
N ILE A 32 2.78 -5.33 -5.65
CA ILE A 32 2.27 -4.17 -6.39
C ILE A 32 3.38 -3.54 -7.24
N ASP A 33 2.99 -2.99 -8.38
CA ASP A 33 3.85 -2.21 -9.27
C ASP A 33 3.01 -1.13 -9.95
N PHE A 34 3.65 -0.02 -10.33
CA PHE A 34 2.99 0.98 -11.16
C PHE A 34 3.91 1.63 -12.18
N GLN A 35 3.30 1.94 -13.31
CA GLN A 35 3.92 2.59 -14.43
C GLN A 35 3.40 4.01 -14.53
N ILE A 36 4.33 4.96 -14.67
CA ILE A 36 4.05 6.40 -14.71
C ILE A 36 4.50 6.91 -16.07
N TYR A 37 3.65 7.71 -16.72
CA TYR A 37 4.02 8.35 -17.97
C TYR A 37 4.47 9.79 -17.72
N SER A 38 5.69 10.12 -18.17
CA SER A 38 6.17 11.50 -18.23
C SER A 38 6.55 11.88 -19.65
N LYS A 39 6.04 13.03 -20.09
CA LYS A 39 6.37 13.61 -21.40
C LYS A 39 7.79 14.18 -21.44
N TYR A 40 8.36 14.55 -20.30
CA TYR A 40 9.62 15.34 -20.20
C TYR A 40 10.74 14.60 -19.47
N GLY A 41 10.59 13.28 -19.27
CA GLY A 41 11.57 12.42 -18.60
C GLY A 41 11.46 12.46 -17.07
N SER A 42 11.69 13.63 -16.46
CA SER A 42 11.57 13.75 -15.00
C SER A 42 10.12 13.62 -14.53
N LEU A 43 9.89 12.71 -13.59
CA LEU A 43 8.56 12.42 -13.04
C LEU A 43 8.12 13.52 -12.07
N ASN A 44 6.89 14.01 -12.23
CA ASN A 44 6.29 15.05 -11.40
C ASN A 44 4.84 14.66 -11.00
N PRO A 45 4.59 14.31 -9.73
CA PRO A 45 3.28 13.87 -9.25
C PRO A 45 2.14 14.88 -9.48
N ARG A 46 2.42 16.17 -9.69
CA ARG A 46 1.37 17.17 -9.96
C ARG A 46 0.81 17.11 -11.39
N LYS A 47 1.53 16.51 -12.34
CA LYS A 47 1.15 16.51 -13.76
C LYS A 47 1.18 15.14 -14.44
N ASP A 48 2.09 14.28 -14.02
CA ASP A 48 2.35 13.01 -14.68
C ASP A 48 1.42 11.95 -14.07
N PRO A 49 0.61 11.24 -14.87
CA PRO A 49 -0.36 10.29 -14.35
C PRO A 49 0.26 8.90 -14.14
N ILE A 50 -0.31 8.17 -13.18
CA ILE A 50 -0.16 6.72 -13.13
C ILE A 50 -0.94 6.13 -14.32
N VAL A 51 -0.25 5.44 -15.24
CA VAL A 51 -0.87 4.87 -16.44
C VAL A 51 -1.32 3.44 -16.27
N VAL A 52 -0.60 2.66 -15.46
CA VAL A 52 -0.92 1.27 -15.13
C VAL A 52 -0.57 1.03 -13.67
N LEU A 53 -1.45 0.34 -12.96
CA LEU A 53 -1.18 -0.22 -11.64
C LEU A 53 -1.52 -1.71 -11.68
N SER A 54 -0.55 -2.54 -11.33
CA SER A 54 -0.67 -3.99 -11.34
C SER A 54 -0.55 -4.53 -9.93
N LEU A 55 -1.36 -5.53 -9.62
CA LEU A 55 -1.32 -6.26 -8.36
C LEU A 55 -1.27 -7.77 -8.62
N TRP A 56 -0.57 -8.49 -7.76
CA TRP A 56 -0.56 -9.95 -7.77
C TRP A 56 -0.76 -10.48 -6.35
N SER A 57 -1.71 -11.41 -6.21
CA SER A 57 -1.98 -12.12 -4.96
C SER A 57 -2.18 -13.61 -5.21
N LYS A 58 -2.41 -14.38 -4.14
CA LYS A 58 -2.82 -15.79 -4.26
C LYS A 58 -4.14 -15.99 -5.03
N GLU A 59 -4.98 -14.96 -5.14
CA GLU A 59 -6.25 -15.00 -5.87
C GLU A 59 -6.08 -14.70 -7.37
N GLY A 60 -4.87 -14.31 -7.80
CA GLY A 60 -4.55 -13.99 -9.19
C GLY A 60 -3.99 -12.57 -9.37
N SER A 61 -3.83 -12.17 -10.63
CA SER A 61 -3.41 -10.82 -11.01
C SER A 61 -4.60 -9.90 -11.26
N MET A 62 -4.39 -8.62 -10.98
CA MET A 62 -5.32 -7.53 -11.25
C MET A 62 -4.55 -6.37 -11.87
N GLN A 63 -5.15 -5.67 -12.83
CA GLN A 63 -4.54 -4.50 -13.44
C GLN A 63 -5.58 -3.38 -13.60
N PHE A 64 -5.17 -2.16 -13.26
CA PHE A 64 -5.92 -0.94 -13.52
C PHE A 64 -5.12 -0.10 -14.50
N SER A 65 -5.75 0.27 -15.62
CA SER A 65 -5.13 1.12 -16.65
C SER A 65 -5.85 2.44 -16.76
N LEU A 66 -5.12 3.47 -17.20
CA LEU A 66 -5.67 4.79 -17.49
C LEU A 66 -6.65 4.68 -18.65
N ASP A 67 -7.82 5.29 -18.48
CA ASP A 67 -8.83 5.38 -19.53
C ASP A 67 -8.60 6.63 -20.40
N GLU A 68 -9.42 6.79 -21.44
CA GLU A 68 -9.35 7.95 -22.35
C GLU A 68 -9.61 9.29 -21.65
N SER A 69 -10.21 9.29 -20.45
CA SER A 69 -10.43 10.52 -19.68
C SER A 69 -9.15 11.05 -19.02
N MET A 70 -8.05 10.29 -19.09
CA MET A 70 -6.76 10.64 -18.49
C MET A 70 -6.83 10.90 -16.98
N ASP A 71 -7.84 10.32 -16.32
CA ASP A 71 -8.10 10.48 -14.89
C ASP A 71 -7.57 9.30 -14.08
N ASP A 72 -6.34 9.42 -13.60
CA ASP A 72 -5.68 8.42 -12.76
C ASP A 72 -6.18 8.42 -11.30
N LEU A 73 -7.05 9.37 -10.91
CA LEU A 73 -7.73 9.31 -9.60
C LEU A 73 -8.55 8.04 -9.46
N LYS A 74 -9.16 7.56 -10.55
CA LYS A 74 -9.90 6.30 -10.58
C LYS A 74 -9.01 5.10 -10.29
N ILE A 75 -7.78 5.09 -10.79
CA ILE A 75 -6.79 4.03 -10.54
C ILE A 75 -6.43 4.04 -9.05
N ILE A 76 -6.13 5.21 -8.49
CA ILE A 76 -5.78 5.37 -7.08
C ILE A 76 -6.92 4.90 -6.17
N ARG A 77 -8.17 5.27 -6.47
CA ARG A 77 -9.35 4.82 -5.71
C ARG A 77 -9.52 3.30 -5.78
N LYS A 78 -9.45 2.71 -6.98
CA LYS A 78 -9.54 1.27 -7.16
C LYS A 78 -8.43 0.52 -6.41
N PHE A 79 -7.22 1.07 -6.38
CA PHE A 79 -6.11 0.54 -5.60
C PHE A 79 -6.41 0.56 -4.10
N VAL A 80 -6.83 1.70 -3.55
CA VAL A 80 -7.20 1.82 -2.14
C VAL A 80 -8.32 0.83 -1.80
N ASP A 81 -9.38 0.79 -2.60
CA ASP A 81 -10.51 -0.12 -2.40
C ASP A 81 -10.07 -1.59 -2.44
N TYR A 82 -9.21 -1.96 -3.39
CA TYR A 82 -8.66 -3.31 -3.49
C TYR A 82 -7.87 -3.69 -2.23
N ILE A 83 -6.94 -2.84 -1.78
CA ILE A 83 -6.13 -3.12 -0.58
C ILE A 83 -7.01 -3.23 0.68
N LEU A 84 -8.02 -2.39 0.81
CA LEU A 84 -8.93 -2.43 1.95
C LEU A 84 -9.82 -3.68 1.94
N ASN A 85 -10.28 -4.13 0.76
CA ASN A 85 -11.12 -5.32 0.61
C ASN A 85 -10.31 -6.62 0.75
N TYR A 86 -9.16 -6.71 0.08
CA TYR A 86 -8.27 -7.86 0.15
C TYR A 86 -7.60 -7.97 1.53
N ASP A 87 -7.39 -6.83 2.21
CA ASP A 87 -6.80 -6.71 3.55
C ASP A 87 -5.49 -7.50 3.73
N PRO A 88 -4.45 -7.23 2.92
CA PRO A 88 -3.18 -7.94 2.99
C PRO A 88 -2.45 -7.70 4.31
N ASP A 89 -1.77 -8.72 4.82
CA ASP A 89 -0.84 -8.60 5.94
C ASP A 89 0.52 -8.07 5.48
N ILE A 90 0.94 -8.45 4.26
CA ILE A 90 2.21 -8.07 3.64
C ILE A 90 1.97 -7.41 2.29
N ILE A 91 2.63 -6.29 2.04
CA ILE A 91 2.69 -5.62 0.72
C ILE A 91 4.13 -5.64 0.25
N TYR A 92 4.38 -6.27 -0.91
CA TYR A 92 5.67 -6.31 -1.57
C TYR A 92 5.75 -5.26 -2.68
N VAL A 93 6.91 -4.61 -2.77
CA VAL A 93 7.34 -3.77 -3.88
C VAL A 93 8.76 -4.18 -4.30
N PHE A 94 9.19 -3.86 -5.52
CA PHE A 94 10.52 -4.25 -6.02
C PHE A 94 11.25 -3.05 -6.61
N ASP A 95 12.38 -2.65 -6.02
CA ASP A 95 13.31 -1.61 -6.54
C ASP A 95 12.78 -0.18 -6.51
N VAL A 96 11.73 0.05 -5.72
CA VAL A 96 11.02 1.33 -5.81
C VAL A 96 10.31 1.76 -4.54
N ASP A 97 10.45 1.12 -3.37
CA ASP A 97 9.62 1.46 -2.19
C ASP A 97 9.61 2.97 -1.90
N VAL A 98 10.79 3.60 -1.92
CA VAL A 98 10.90 5.04 -1.69
C VAL A 98 10.27 5.86 -2.80
N PHE A 99 10.56 5.53 -4.06
CA PHE A 99 10.08 6.31 -5.20
C PHE A 99 8.57 6.12 -5.40
N HIS A 100 8.10 4.87 -5.35
CA HIS A 100 6.71 4.51 -5.50
C HIS A 100 5.83 5.15 -4.43
N TRP A 101 6.01 4.80 -3.16
CA TRP A 101 5.12 5.35 -2.14
C TRP A 101 5.17 6.87 -2.07
N LYS A 102 6.35 7.48 -2.27
CA LYS A 102 6.45 8.93 -2.41
C LYS A 102 5.59 9.44 -3.56
N TYR A 103 5.74 8.85 -4.73
CA TYR A 103 5.05 9.30 -5.93
C TYR A 103 3.53 9.18 -5.78
N ILE A 104 3.01 8.02 -5.39
CA ILE A 104 1.56 7.81 -5.28
C ILE A 104 0.93 8.64 -4.16
N THR A 105 1.63 8.87 -3.04
CA THR A 105 1.15 9.73 -1.96
C THR A 105 1.13 11.20 -2.39
N GLU A 106 2.19 11.71 -3.02
CA GLU A 106 2.23 13.07 -3.56
C GLU A 106 1.20 13.27 -4.69
N ARG A 107 1.02 12.26 -5.57
CA ARG A 107 0.03 12.28 -6.64
C ARG A 107 -1.38 12.33 -6.09
N ALA A 108 -1.71 11.43 -5.17
CA ALA A 108 -2.99 11.40 -4.46
C ALA A 108 -3.30 12.76 -3.81
N ASN A 109 -2.33 13.33 -3.09
CA ASN A 109 -2.48 14.64 -2.45
C ASN A 109 -2.73 15.75 -3.47
N SER A 110 -2.05 15.73 -4.62
CA SER A 110 -2.28 16.69 -5.70
C SER A 110 -3.69 16.60 -6.31
N LEU A 111 -4.34 15.44 -6.19
CA LEU A 111 -5.72 15.16 -6.62
C LEU A 111 -6.74 15.30 -5.48
N GLY A 112 -6.33 15.80 -4.30
CA GLY A 112 -7.20 16.03 -3.16
C GLY A 112 -7.62 14.76 -2.41
N VAL A 113 -6.91 13.65 -2.57
CA VAL A 113 -7.16 12.39 -1.84
C VAL A 113 -5.92 11.92 -1.09
N LYS A 114 -6.11 10.98 -0.16
CA LYS A 114 -5.07 10.45 0.72
C LYS A 114 -4.95 8.94 0.55
N ILE A 115 -3.74 8.41 0.65
CA ILE A 115 -3.50 6.96 0.65
C ILE A 115 -3.64 6.42 2.08
N ASP A 116 -4.88 6.23 2.53
CA ASP A 116 -5.22 5.65 3.83
C ASP A 116 -5.60 4.16 3.67
N ILE A 117 -4.57 3.32 3.55
CA ILE A 117 -4.71 1.87 3.36
C ILE A 117 -4.34 1.05 4.61
N GLY A 118 -3.89 1.70 5.69
CA GLY A 118 -3.53 1.04 6.94
C GLY A 118 -4.73 0.46 7.69
N ARG A 119 -4.48 -0.37 8.70
CA ARG A 119 -5.51 -0.85 9.63
C ARG A 119 -5.89 0.17 10.70
N LYS A 120 -5.07 1.21 10.92
CA LYS A 120 -5.43 2.39 11.71
C LYS A 120 -6.07 3.43 10.80
N ILE A 121 -7.29 3.85 11.10
CA ILE A 121 -8.04 4.84 10.30
C ILE A 121 -7.39 6.21 10.44
N GLY A 122 -7.27 6.94 9.33
CA GLY A 122 -6.64 8.27 9.30
C GLY A 122 -5.11 8.22 9.42
N SER A 123 -4.52 7.03 9.30
CA SER A 123 -3.06 6.85 9.25
C SER A 123 -2.64 6.59 7.81
N GLU A 124 -2.29 7.67 7.11
CA GLU A 124 -1.75 7.59 5.75
C GLU A 124 -0.45 6.82 5.69
N VAL A 125 -0.15 6.29 4.51
CA VAL A 125 1.18 5.77 4.19
C VAL A 125 2.19 6.89 4.39
N SER A 126 3.20 6.65 5.22
CA SER A 126 4.15 7.68 5.64
C SER A 126 5.57 7.14 5.68
N GLN A 127 6.54 7.99 5.38
CA GLN A 127 7.95 7.63 5.49
C GLN A 127 8.34 7.43 6.96
N GLY A 128 8.91 6.28 7.28
CA GLY A 128 9.51 5.95 8.57
C GLY A 128 11.00 6.33 8.64
N THR A 129 11.67 5.88 9.70
CA THR A 129 13.11 6.08 9.88
C THR A 129 13.91 5.34 8.80
N TYR A 130 15.08 5.86 8.38
CA TYR A 130 15.89 5.23 7.32
C TYR A 130 15.22 5.15 5.93
N GLY A 131 14.09 5.83 5.72
CA GLY A 131 13.51 6.03 4.39
C GLY A 131 12.47 5.01 3.93
N HIS A 132 12.26 3.91 4.67
CA HIS A 132 11.20 2.93 4.39
C HIS A 132 9.82 3.58 4.52
N TYR A 133 8.82 3.04 3.82
CA TYR A 133 7.43 3.48 4.01
C TYR A 133 6.68 2.57 4.98
N SER A 134 6.00 3.19 5.94
CA SER A 134 5.21 2.53 6.96
C SER A 134 3.73 2.55 6.61
N ILE A 135 3.07 1.40 6.83
CA ILE A 135 1.63 1.24 6.65
C ILE A 135 1.08 0.63 7.94
N SER A 136 0.41 1.44 8.75
CA SER A 136 -0.04 1.03 10.09
C SER A 136 -0.78 -0.31 10.08
N GLY A 137 -0.26 -1.31 10.78
CA GLY A 137 -0.86 -2.65 10.90
C GLY A 137 -0.67 -3.59 9.71
N ARG A 138 0.22 -3.25 8.76
CA ARG A 138 0.67 -4.09 7.66
C ARG A 138 2.20 -4.08 7.59
N LEU A 139 2.79 -5.15 7.06
CA LEU A 139 4.22 -5.21 6.77
C LEU A 139 4.45 -4.75 5.32
N ASN A 140 5.12 -3.63 5.13
CA ASN A 140 5.58 -3.18 3.82
C ASN A 140 7.01 -3.67 3.59
N VAL A 141 7.28 -4.28 2.45
CA VAL A 141 8.56 -4.94 2.15
C VAL A 141 9.05 -4.51 0.77
N ASP A 142 10.20 -3.83 0.75
CA ASP A 142 10.98 -3.68 -0.47
C ASP A 142 11.84 -4.92 -0.69
N LEU A 143 11.57 -5.65 -1.77
CA LEU A 143 12.29 -6.86 -2.12
C LEU A 143 13.75 -6.59 -2.51
N VAL A 144 14.08 -5.39 -3.01
CA VAL A 144 15.48 -5.07 -3.34
C VAL A 144 16.34 -4.94 -2.09
N GLY A 145 15.79 -4.37 -1.02
CA GLY A 145 16.49 -4.29 0.26
C GLY A 145 16.83 -5.64 0.91
N LEU A 146 16.22 -6.74 0.43
CA LEU A 146 16.51 -8.10 0.89
C LEU A 146 17.53 -8.84 0.02
N LEU A 147 17.78 -8.36 -1.20
CA LEU A 147 18.65 -9.01 -2.19
C LEU A 147 20.08 -8.44 -2.21
N MET A 148 20.34 -7.38 -1.43
CA MET A 148 21.65 -6.74 -1.24
C MET A 148 22.18 -7.01 0.17
#